data_AF-A0A958VME0-F1
#
_entry.id   AF-A0A958VME0-F1
#
_cell.length_a   1.000
_cell.length_b   1.000
_cell.length_c   1.000
_cell.angle_alpha   90.00
_cell.angle_beta   90.00
_cell.angle_gamma   90.00
#
_symmetry.space_group_name_H-M   'P 1'
#
loop_
_entity.id
_entity.type
_entity.pdbx_description
1 polymer ?
#
loop_
_entity_poly.entity_id
_entity_poly.type
_entity_poly.pdbx_seq_one_letter_code
_entity_poly.pdbx_strand_id
1 'polypeptide(L)'
;MRQNSLFFPLLLFSFLFSSVAVAKGGKTQDNKKKYTFDLTINGSDDSLVFIANYYGTKQYYFDTAHAVGKSKFRLERDSVPGGIYLVVLPDKAHYFELVVSGEEYKINMETEKLNMITAMKVTGSNENELFYQFQKKLGDFGRQAQPLQETLKRLRGDKEKEDSVQILQEKLNAINKEVNVFKSEFIAANNNTFVAKVFQTSQEPDVPENPELPDSADVNTWKYNYFKSHYFDGVDFTDERLLRSPTLARKIEYYLEKLTIQVPDTINATADWLAAKAKPNKEVFKYVVHWITNTYEKSKIMGMDAVFVHMANEYYCNGQAWWVDSAGIAKICERAKTLEPLLIGKVASNIILPDTAGIWHNLHQLKADYTVLYFWSPTCGHCKKVT
;
A
#
# COMPACT_ATOMS: atom_id res chain seq x y z
N MET A 1 8.50 19.37 3.99
CA MET A 1 9.58 18.48 4.47
C MET A 1 9.03 17.53 5.52
N ARG A 2 8.56 16.35 5.10
CA ARG A 2 8.14 15.28 6.01
C ARG A 2 9.29 14.28 6.13
N GLN A 3 9.60 13.91 7.37
CA GLN A 3 10.53 12.84 7.71
C GLN A 3 9.99 11.51 7.18
N ASN A 4 10.64 10.95 6.16
CA ASN A 4 10.55 9.53 5.85
C ASN A 4 11.54 8.78 6.75
N SER A 5 11.20 8.70 8.04
CA SER A 5 11.75 7.68 8.90
C SER A 5 11.10 6.35 8.51
N LEU A 6 11.86 5.47 7.84
CA LEU A 6 11.54 4.06 7.70
C LEU A 6 11.57 3.41 9.08
N PHE A 7 10.52 3.59 9.86
CA PHE A 7 10.26 2.86 11.09
C PHE A 7 8.83 2.32 11.01
N PHE A 8 8.70 1.01 10.77
CA PHE A 8 7.43 0.29 10.72
C PHE A 8 7.04 -0.17 12.12
N PRO A 9 5.83 0.17 12.63
CA PRO A 9 5.34 -0.40 13.88
C PRO A 9 4.62 -1.74 13.65
N LEU A 10 4.95 -2.72 14.51
CA LEU A 10 4.24 -3.99 14.73
C LEU A 10 2.76 -3.77 15.05
N LEU A 11 1.85 -4.62 14.53
CA LEU A 11 0.60 -4.93 15.22
C LEU A 11 0.11 -6.38 14.98
N LEU A 12 -0.52 -6.92 16.03
CA LEU A 12 -0.93 -8.30 16.27
C LEU A 12 -2.01 -8.87 15.33
N PHE A 13 -1.92 -10.18 15.15
CA PHE A 13 -2.75 -11.04 14.29
C PHE A 13 -4.18 -11.28 14.83
N SER A 14 -5.14 -11.39 13.90
CA SER A 14 -6.32 -12.25 14.04
C SER A 14 -6.43 -13.10 12.78
N PHE A 15 -6.50 -14.43 12.96
CA PHE A 15 -6.53 -15.43 11.89
C PHE A 15 -7.96 -15.63 11.37
N LEU A 16 -8.14 -15.59 10.05
CA LEU A 16 -9.27 -16.21 9.36
C LEU A 16 -8.71 -17.16 8.32
N PHE A 17 -8.89 -18.46 8.56
CA PHE A 17 -8.56 -19.54 7.64
C PHE A 17 -9.56 -19.56 6.49
N SER A 18 -9.09 -19.48 5.25
CA SER A 18 -9.84 -19.91 4.07
C SER A 18 -9.22 -21.19 3.50
N SER A 19 -10.06 -22.20 3.38
CA SER A 19 -9.75 -23.54 2.88
C SER A 19 -9.60 -23.54 1.35
N VAL A 20 -8.43 -23.96 0.86
CA VAL A 20 -8.20 -24.22 -0.57
C VAL A 20 -8.52 -25.69 -0.87
N ALA A 21 -9.45 -25.92 -1.80
CA ALA A 21 -9.77 -27.25 -2.31
C ALA A 21 -8.71 -27.71 -3.31
N VAL A 22 -8.14 -28.91 -3.09
CA VAL A 22 -7.13 -29.53 -3.95
C VAL A 22 -7.81 -30.48 -4.93
N ALA A 23 -7.71 -30.20 -6.22
CA ALA A 23 -8.07 -31.14 -7.29
C ALA A 23 -6.88 -32.07 -7.59
N LYS A 24 -7.11 -33.39 -7.54
CA LYS A 24 -6.12 -34.42 -7.91
C LYS A 24 -6.09 -34.59 -9.44
N GLY A 25 -4.91 -34.44 -10.04
CA GLY A 25 -4.65 -34.78 -11.44
C GLY A 25 -3.23 -35.30 -11.65
N GLY A 26 -3.14 -36.50 -12.25
CA GLY A 26 -2.03 -37.10 -13.01
C GLY A 26 -0.57 -36.81 -12.64
N LYS A 27 0.15 -37.85 -12.19
CA LYS A 27 1.62 -37.86 -12.13
C LYS A 27 2.22 -37.99 -13.53
N THR A 28 2.55 -36.87 -14.15
CA THR A 28 3.71 -36.77 -15.05
C THR A 28 4.89 -36.29 -14.21
N GLN A 29 5.97 -37.08 -14.17
CA GLN A 29 7.20 -36.72 -13.47
C GLN A 29 7.96 -35.70 -14.32
N ASP A 30 7.40 -34.50 -14.37
CA ASP A 30 8.05 -33.32 -14.91
C ASP A 30 9.09 -32.89 -13.87
N ASN A 31 10.34 -32.75 -14.26
CA ASN A 31 11.43 -32.27 -13.40
C ASN A 31 11.22 -30.77 -13.13
N LYS A 32 10.12 -30.41 -12.47
CA LYS A 32 9.78 -29.04 -12.12
C LYS A 32 10.86 -28.51 -11.18
N LYS A 33 11.56 -27.47 -11.63
CA LYS A 33 12.51 -26.74 -10.80
C LYS A 33 11.79 -26.27 -9.55
N LYS A 34 12.17 -26.82 -8.40
CA LYS A 34 11.65 -26.37 -7.09
C LYS A 34 12.38 -25.11 -6.69
N TYR A 35 11.66 -24.19 -6.05
CA TYR A 35 12.27 -23.10 -5.31
C TYR A 35 12.98 -23.67 -4.09
N THR A 36 14.23 -23.28 -3.89
CA THR A 36 15.06 -23.61 -2.72
C THR A 36 15.65 -22.33 -2.17
N PHE A 37 15.31 -22.04 -0.91
CA PHE A 37 15.88 -20.93 -0.15
C PHE A 37 16.82 -21.50 0.91
N ASP A 38 18.11 -21.30 0.71
CA ASP A 38 19.18 -21.69 1.63
C ASP A 38 19.64 -20.46 2.42
N LEU A 39 19.26 -20.40 3.70
CA LEU A 39 19.43 -19.23 4.53
C LEU A 39 20.43 -19.54 5.65
N THR A 40 21.50 -18.76 5.74
CA THR A 40 22.49 -18.85 6.82
C THR A 40 22.43 -17.59 7.67
N ILE A 41 22.08 -17.71 8.95
CA ILE A 41 21.89 -16.59 9.87
C ILE A 41 22.81 -16.80 11.07
N ASN A 42 24.03 -16.29 10.95
CA ASN A 42 25.04 -16.44 12.00
C ASN A 42 24.58 -15.75 13.30
N GLY A 43 24.69 -16.46 14.42
CA GLY A 43 24.19 -16.00 15.72
C GLY A 43 22.72 -16.34 16.00
N SER A 44 22.09 -17.18 15.17
CA SER A 44 20.80 -17.81 15.48
C SER A 44 20.99 -19.30 15.76
N ASP A 45 20.48 -19.74 16.91
CA ASP A 45 20.35 -21.16 17.29
C ASP A 45 18.87 -21.62 17.20
N ASP A 46 18.04 -20.87 16.46
CA ASP A 46 16.62 -21.18 16.29
C ASP A 46 16.43 -22.47 15.47
N SER A 47 15.34 -23.20 15.71
CA SER A 47 15.00 -24.42 14.97
C SER A 47 14.24 -24.14 13.67
N LEU A 48 13.72 -22.93 13.51
CA LEU A 48 12.98 -22.48 12.34
C LEU A 48 13.03 -20.96 12.20
N VAL A 49 12.71 -20.48 11.01
CA VAL A 49 12.38 -19.08 10.73
C VAL A 49 11.09 -19.01 9.91
N PHE A 50 10.31 -17.96 10.13
CA PHE A 50 9.07 -17.73 9.39
C PHE A 50 9.36 -16.97 8.10
N ILE A 51 8.66 -17.31 7.04
CA ILE A 51 8.65 -16.59 5.78
C ILE A 51 7.27 -15.94 5.65
N ALA A 52 7.25 -14.62 5.53
CA ALA A 52 6.05 -13.84 5.26
C ALA A 52 6.18 -13.15 3.90
N ASN A 53 5.07 -12.72 3.31
CA ASN A 53 5.08 -11.92 2.09
C ASN A 53 4.27 -10.65 2.28
N TYR A 54 4.64 -9.60 1.55
CA TYR A 54 3.75 -8.45 1.38
C TYR A 54 2.56 -8.86 0.52
N TYR A 55 1.38 -8.31 0.80
CA TYR A 55 0.28 -8.23 -0.15
C TYR A 55 -0.57 -7.00 0.19
N GLY A 56 -0.57 -6.03 -0.72
CA GLY A 56 -1.13 -4.72 -0.40
C GLY A 56 -0.25 -3.99 0.63
N THR A 57 -0.90 -3.38 1.61
CA THR A 57 -0.23 -2.73 2.76
C THR A 57 -0.02 -3.65 3.96
N LYS A 58 -0.35 -4.93 3.82
CA LYS A 58 -0.25 -5.94 4.88
C LYS A 58 0.82 -6.97 4.58
N GLN A 59 1.22 -7.68 5.62
CA GLN A 59 2.09 -8.85 5.56
C GLN A 59 1.30 -10.09 5.94
N TYR A 60 1.53 -11.18 5.23
CA TYR A 60 0.87 -12.46 5.47
C TYR A 60 1.91 -13.54 5.68
N TYR A 61 1.62 -14.49 6.57
CA TYR A 61 2.41 -15.69 6.69
C TYR A 61 2.37 -16.46 5.37
N PHE A 62 3.54 -16.78 4.83
CA PHE A 62 3.69 -17.60 3.64
C PHE A 62 4.06 -19.02 4.04
N ASP A 63 5.17 -19.18 4.77
CA ASP A 63 5.66 -20.51 5.15
C ASP A 63 6.73 -20.49 6.26
N THR A 64 7.36 -21.64 6.52
CA THR A 64 8.42 -21.82 7.52
C THR A 64 9.62 -22.54 6.91
N ALA A 65 10.81 -21.95 7.04
CA ALA A 65 12.07 -22.62 6.76
C ALA A 65 12.59 -23.30 8.03
N HIS A 66 12.99 -24.56 7.92
CA HIS A 66 13.45 -25.35 9.07
C HIS A 66 14.96 -25.44 9.11
N ALA A 67 15.52 -25.54 10.32
CA ALA A 67 16.95 -25.72 10.52
C ALA A 67 17.41 -27.04 9.88
N VAL A 68 18.46 -26.98 9.06
CA VAL A 68 19.16 -28.12 8.45
C VAL A 68 20.60 -28.26 8.95
N GLY A 69 21.00 -27.38 9.86
CA GLY A 69 22.29 -27.34 10.52
C GLY A 69 22.40 -26.09 11.39
N LYS A 70 23.51 -25.95 12.13
CA LYS A 70 23.73 -24.76 12.96
C LYS A 70 23.68 -23.49 12.11
N SER A 71 22.85 -22.53 12.51
CA SER A 71 22.60 -21.26 11.79
C SER A 71 22.05 -21.41 10.37
N LYS A 72 21.67 -22.61 9.92
CA LYS A 72 21.29 -22.89 8.52
C LYS A 72 19.85 -23.35 8.44
N PHE A 73 19.06 -22.68 7.61
CA PHE A 73 17.65 -22.93 7.40
C PHE A 73 17.36 -23.19 5.92
N ARG A 74 16.41 -24.08 5.64
CA ARG A 74 16.00 -24.40 4.27
C ARG A 74 14.48 -24.37 4.13
N LEU A 75 14.00 -23.76 3.05
CA LEU A 75 12.65 -23.93 2.52
C LEU A 75 12.73 -24.47 1.10
N GLU A 76 11.91 -25.47 0.78
CA GLU A 76 11.70 -25.96 -0.59
C GLU A 76 10.22 -25.89 -0.96
N ARG A 77 9.88 -25.30 -2.11
CA ARG A 77 8.49 -25.22 -2.61
C ARG A 77 8.41 -25.43 -4.10
N ASP A 78 7.31 -26.02 -4.55
CA ASP A 78 7.07 -26.27 -5.97
C ASP A 78 6.74 -24.98 -6.73
N SER A 79 6.19 -23.98 -6.04
CA SER A 79 5.83 -22.67 -6.61
C SER A 79 5.86 -21.59 -5.53
N VAL A 80 6.44 -20.44 -5.84
CA VAL A 80 6.45 -19.25 -4.99
C VAL A 80 6.05 -18.05 -5.86
N PRO A 81 4.93 -17.35 -5.55
CA PRO A 81 4.54 -16.16 -6.31
C PRO A 81 5.65 -15.09 -6.26
N GLY A 82 5.87 -14.38 -7.36
CA GLY A 82 6.88 -13.32 -7.37
C GLY A 82 6.50 -12.15 -6.44
N GLY A 83 7.50 -11.55 -5.80
CA GLY A 83 7.32 -10.50 -4.80
C GLY A 83 8.51 -10.34 -3.87
N ILE A 84 8.31 -9.56 -2.80
CA ILE A 84 9.24 -9.41 -1.68
C ILE A 84 8.67 -10.17 -0.47
N TYR A 85 9.53 -11.00 0.09
CA TYR A 85 9.27 -11.85 1.24
C TYR A 85 10.10 -11.36 2.43
N LEU A 86 9.64 -11.63 3.64
CA LEU A 86 10.36 -11.38 4.87
C LEU A 86 10.76 -12.72 5.48
N VAL A 87 12.04 -12.88 5.78
CA VAL A 87 12.54 -13.96 6.64
C VAL A 87 12.57 -13.40 8.06
N VAL A 88 11.70 -13.91 8.93
CA VAL A 88 11.44 -13.41 10.28
C VAL A 88 11.87 -14.45 11.31
N LEU A 89 12.75 -14.06 12.23
CA LEU A 89 13.17 -14.93 13.33
C LEU A 89 12.05 -15.10 14.36
N PRO A 90 12.06 -16.17 15.19
CA PRO A 90 11.05 -16.39 16.22
C PRO A 90 10.89 -15.25 17.23
N ASP A 91 11.93 -14.45 17.45
CA ASP A 91 11.88 -13.27 18.32
C ASP A 91 11.04 -12.10 17.76
N LYS A 92 10.64 -12.17 16.48
CA LYS A 92 9.86 -11.15 15.75
C LYS A 92 10.51 -9.77 15.66
N ALA A 93 11.71 -9.60 16.21
CA ALA A 93 12.45 -8.35 16.19
C ALA A 93 13.44 -8.32 15.02
N HIS A 94 14.02 -9.49 14.68
CA HIS A 94 15.00 -9.60 13.63
C HIS A 94 14.38 -10.22 12.38
N TYR A 95 14.54 -9.52 11.26
CA TYR A 95 14.11 -9.99 9.95
C TYR A 95 14.93 -9.37 8.84
N PHE A 96 14.91 -10.00 7.68
CA PHE A 96 15.45 -9.44 6.44
C PHE A 96 14.56 -9.78 5.25
N GLU A 97 14.75 -9.11 4.13
CA GLU A 97 13.91 -9.23 2.96
C GLU A 97 14.55 -10.12 1.88
N LEU A 98 13.74 -10.95 1.24
CA LEU A 98 14.11 -11.85 0.16
C LEU A 98 13.26 -11.50 -1.07
N VAL A 99 13.91 -11.22 -2.19
CA VAL A 99 13.24 -10.96 -3.46
C VAL A 99 13.04 -12.26 -4.22
N VAL A 100 11.84 -12.46 -4.75
CA VAL A 100 11.51 -13.58 -5.63
C VAL A 100 10.98 -13.01 -6.94
N SER A 101 11.78 -13.04 -8.01
CA SER A 101 11.34 -12.57 -9.34
C SER A 101 10.43 -13.55 -10.05
N GLY A 102 10.50 -14.85 -9.70
CA GLY A 102 9.87 -15.94 -10.44
C GLY A 102 10.82 -16.66 -11.41
N GLU A 103 12.02 -16.11 -11.64
CA GLU A 103 13.00 -16.68 -12.58
C GLU A 103 14.16 -17.40 -11.86
N GLU A 104 14.41 -17.04 -10.60
CA GLU A 104 15.48 -17.55 -9.78
C GLU A 104 14.96 -18.59 -8.78
N TYR A 105 15.30 -19.87 -8.99
CA TYR A 105 14.77 -20.99 -8.21
C TYR A 105 15.71 -21.44 -7.08
N LYS A 106 16.97 -21.04 -7.07
CA LYS A 106 17.91 -21.40 -6.01
C LYS A 106 18.57 -20.16 -5.44
N ILE A 107 18.13 -19.74 -4.27
CA ILE A 107 18.58 -18.52 -3.62
C ILE A 107 19.32 -18.89 -2.35
N ASN A 108 20.60 -18.51 -2.26
CA ASN A 108 21.39 -18.70 -1.04
C ASN A 108 21.72 -17.33 -0.46
N MET A 109 21.42 -17.15 0.83
CA MET A 109 21.65 -15.89 1.54
C MET A 109 22.35 -16.19 2.86
N GLU A 110 23.42 -15.46 3.14
CA GLU A 110 24.18 -15.56 4.38
C GLU A 110 24.27 -14.19 5.05
N THR A 111 23.95 -14.11 6.33
CA THR A 111 24.00 -12.86 7.08
C THR A 111 24.24 -13.10 8.58
N GLU A 112 24.30 -12.02 9.35
CA GLU A 112 24.46 -12.04 10.80
C GLU A 112 23.19 -11.53 11.48
N LYS A 113 22.78 -12.17 12.59
CA LYS A 113 21.54 -11.84 13.31
C LYS A 113 21.42 -10.35 13.67
N LEU A 114 22.52 -9.74 14.09
CA LEU A 114 22.56 -8.33 14.53
C LEU A 114 22.95 -7.36 13.41
N ASN A 115 23.25 -7.86 12.20
CA ASN A 115 23.73 -7.05 11.09
C ASN A 115 23.19 -7.55 9.74
N MET A 116 21.87 -7.70 9.66
CA MET A 116 21.23 -8.46 8.59
C MET A 116 21.38 -7.84 7.19
N ILE A 117 21.57 -6.53 7.09
CA ILE A 117 21.71 -5.83 5.80
C ILE A 117 23.17 -5.74 5.37
N THR A 118 24.07 -5.22 6.22
CA THR A 118 25.45 -4.96 5.75
C THR A 118 26.28 -6.23 5.65
N ALA A 119 26.03 -7.23 6.52
CA ALA A 119 26.70 -8.54 6.46
C ALA A 119 26.12 -9.46 5.38
N MET A 120 25.02 -9.08 4.71
CA MET A 120 24.36 -9.94 3.73
C MET A 120 25.28 -10.30 2.57
N LYS A 121 25.38 -11.60 2.27
CA LYS A 121 26.02 -12.19 1.10
C LYS A 121 24.99 -13.03 0.38
N VAL A 122 24.90 -12.85 -0.94
CA VAL A 122 23.92 -13.54 -1.78
C VAL A 122 24.66 -14.33 -2.83
N THR A 123 24.24 -15.58 -3.09
CA THR A 123 24.72 -16.38 -4.22
C THR A 123 23.55 -17.10 -4.89
N GLY A 124 23.58 -17.19 -6.22
CA GLY A 124 22.52 -17.82 -7.02
C GLY A 124 21.28 -16.94 -7.28
N SER A 125 21.32 -15.66 -6.89
CA SER A 125 20.24 -14.70 -7.14
C SER A 125 20.80 -13.31 -7.42
N ASN A 126 20.74 -12.91 -8.69
CA ASN A 126 21.11 -11.57 -9.14
C ASN A 126 20.14 -10.52 -8.57
N GLU A 127 18.85 -10.85 -8.48
CA GLU A 127 17.84 -9.95 -7.88
C GLU A 127 18.22 -9.60 -6.44
N ASN A 128 18.49 -10.60 -5.59
CA ASN A 128 18.84 -10.34 -4.19
C ASN A 128 20.22 -9.68 -4.07
N GLU A 129 21.19 -10.02 -4.93
CA GLU A 129 22.48 -9.35 -4.94
C GLU A 129 22.32 -7.84 -5.21
N LEU A 130 21.61 -7.48 -6.27
CA LEU A 130 21.28 -6.09 -6.61
C LEU A 130 20.48 -5.39 -5.51
N PHE A 131 19.49 -6.07 -4.92
CA PHE A 131 18.67 -5.55 -3.84
C PHE A 131 19.50 -5.13 -2.62
N TYR A 132 20.43 -5.99 -2.19
CA TYR A 132 21.29 -5.70 -1.04
C TYR A 132 22.42 -4.74 -1.36
N GLN A 133 22.96 -4.73 -2.59
CA GLN A 133 23.90 -3.69 -3.03
C GLN A 133 23.25 -2.30 -2.94
N PHE A 134 22.01 -2.17 -3.41
CA PHE A 134 21.25 -0.93 -3.33
C PHE A 134 20.98 -0.51 -1.89
N GLN A 135 20.48 -1.42 -1.05
CA GLN A 135 20.23 -1.13 0.37
C GLN A 135 21.50 -0.69 1.12
N LYS A 136 22.63 -1.37 0.89
CA LYS A 136 23.92 -1.01 1.51
C LYS A 136 24.33 0.41 1.12
N LYS A 137 24.23 0.76 -0.17
CA LYS A 137 24.58 2.09 -0.67
C LYS A 137 23.66 3.19 -0.13
N LEU A 138 22.35 2.93 -0.02
CA LEU A 138 21.43 3.85 0.66
C LEU A 138 21.75 3.99 2.15
N GLY A 139 22.17 2.91 2.80
CA GLY A 139 22.68 2.94 4.17
C GLY A 139 23.93 3.81 4.34
N ASP A 140 24.84 3.82 3.37
CA ASP A 140 26.02 4.72 3.37
C ASP A 140 25.61 6.20 3.31
N PHE A 141 24.70 6.55 2.40
CA PHE A 141 24.17 7.91 2.32
C PHE A 141 23.45 8.30 3.61
N GLY A 142 22.67 7.38 4.19
CA GLY A 142 22.01 7.59 5.49
C GLY A 142 23.00 7.88 6.62
N ARG A 143 24.10 7.13 6.71
CA ARG A 143 25.16 7.37 7.71
C ARG A 143 25.84 8.72 7.55
N GLN A 144 25.99 9.21 6.31
CA GLN A 144 26.54 10.55 6.05
C GLN A 144 25.55 11.66 6.40
N ALA A 145 24.27 11.47 6.08
CA ALA A 145 23.22 12.46 6.30
C ALA A 145 22.78 12.57 7.77
N GLN A 146 22.75 11.47 8.52
CA GLN A 146 22.24 11.43 9.89
C GLN A 146 22.87 12.47 10.84
N PRO A 147 24.21 12.58 10.97
CA PRO A 147 24.81 13.56 11.89
C PRO A 147 24.52 15.01 11.47
N LEU A 148 24.38 15.27 10.16
CA LEU A 148 24.00 16.58 9.63
C LEU A 148 22.55 16.91 9.99
N GLN A 149 21.63 15.95 9.84
CA GLN A 149 20.22 16.10 10.21
C GLN A 149 20.04 16.33 11.72
N GLU A 150 20.75 15.58 12.55
CA GLU A 150 20.73 15.75 14.02
C GLU A 150 21.26 17.12 14.44
N THR A 151 22.32 17.59 13.79
CA THR A 151 22.87 18.93 14.04
C THR A 151 21.93 20.02 13.56
N LEU A 152 21.38 19.91 12.36
CA LEU A 152 20.41 20.85 11.81
C LEU A 152 19.18 20.97 12.73
N LYS A 153 18.67 19.85 13.26
CA LYS A 153 17.53 19.84 14.19
C LYS A 153 17.84 20.60 15.48
N ARG A 154 19.07 20.52 15.99
CA ARG A 154 19.50 21.25 17.21
C ARG A 154 19.66 22.75 16.97
N LEU A 155 20.09 23.15 15.78
CA LEU A 155 20.37 24.56 15.44
C LEU A 155 19.13 25.30 14.91
N ARG A 156 18.07 24.59 14.53
CA ARG A 156 16.88 25.19 13.92
C ARG A 156 16.20 26.17 14.86
N GLY A 157 16.12 27.43 14.46
CA GLY A 157 15.48 28.51 15.22
C GLY A 157 16.44 29.38 16.05
N ASP A 158 17.73 29.04 16.06
CA ASP A 158 18.78 29.87 16.63
C ASP A 158 19.21 30.95 15.62
N LYS A 159 18.81 32.20 15.86
CA LYS A 159 19.07 33.33 14.95
C LYS A 159 20.55 33.68 14.81
N GLU A 160 21.38 33.26 15.76
CA GLU A 160 22.83 33.52 15.72
C GLU A 160 23.59 32.50 14.87
N LYS A 161 22.91 31.47 14.35
CA LYS A 161 23.52 30.35 13.61
C LYS A 161 22.85 30.09 12.26
N GLU A 162 22.23 31.11 11.67
CA GLU A 162 21.59 31.01 10.36
C GLU A 162 22.58 30.58 9.27
N ASP A 163 23.83 31.03 9.34
CA ASP A 163 24.93 30.64 8.46
C ASP A 163 25.23 29.13 8.52
N SER A 164 25.30 28.59 9.74
CA SER A 164 25.55 27.18 10.01
C SER A 164 24.38 26.32 9.56
N VAL A 165 23.15 26.81 9.75
CA VAL A 165 21.92 26.17 9.25
C VAL A 165 21.94 26.09 7.72
N GLN A 166 22.32 27.17 7.03
CA GLN A 166 22.41 27.19 5.57
C GLN A 166 23.46 26.19 5.04
N ILE A 167 24.67 26.19 5.62
CA ILE A 167 25.74 25.25 5.22
C ILE A 167 25.30 23.79 5.40
N LEU A 168 24.61 23.47 6.51
CA LEU A 168 24.10 22.13 6.75
C LEU A 168 23.00 21.75 5.73
N GLN A 169 22.14 22.69 5.38
CA GLN A 169 21.10 22.47 4.36
C GLN A 169 21.71 22.22 2.99
N GLU A 170 22.75 22.97 2.60
CA GLU A 170 23.47 22.77 1.34
C GLU A 170 24.15 21.40 1.28
N LYS A 171 24.82 20.97 2.35
CA LYS A 171 25.41 19.63 2.45
C LYS A 171 24.36 18.52 2.33
N LEU A 172 23.22 18.68 2.99
CA LEU A 172 22.11 17.73 2.89
C LEU A 172 21.53 17.69 1.48
N ASN A 173 21.37 18.84 0.82
CA ASN A 173 20.88 18.92 -0.55
C ASN A 173 21.86 18.24 -1.53
N ALA A 174 23.17 18.38 -1.33
CA ALA A 174 24.18 17.70 -2.13
C ALA A 174 24.08 16.17 -1.99
N ILE A 175 23.96 15.65 -0.76
CA ILE A 175 23.74 14.22 -0.52
C ILE A 175 22.43 13.75 -1.18
N ASN A 176 21.36 14.54 -1.08
CA ASN A 176 20.08 14.19 -1.70
C ASN A 176 20.18 14.09 -3.23
N LYS A 177 20.96 14.97 -3.86
CA LYS A 177 21.25 14.93 -5.30
C LYS A 177 22.03 13.67 -5.66
N GLU A 178 23.07 13.31 -4.90
CA GLU A 178 23.82 12.08 -5.11
C GLU A 178 22.95 10.82 -4.97
N VAL A 179 22.04 10.80 -3.98
CA VAL A 179 21.06 9.71 -3.81
C VAL A 179 20.16 9.58 -5.03
N ASN A 180 19.66 10.70 -5.57
CA ASN A 180 18.78 10.69 -6.73
C ASN A 180 19.50 10.25 -8.02
N VAL A 181 20.75 10.68 -8.21
CA VAL A 181 21.61 10.23 -9.32
C VAL A 181 21.86 8.73 -9.21
N PHE A 182 22.32 8.24 -8.06
CA PHE A 182 22.55 6.82 -7.81
C PHE A 182 21.29 5.98 -8.10
N LYS A 183 20.14 6.40 -7.59
CA LYS A 183 18.86 5.72 -7.83
C LYS A 183 18.53 5.61 -9.32
N SER A 184 18.68 6.71 -10.05
CA SER A 184 18.34 6.77 -11.47
C SER A 184 19.27 5.91 -12.32
N GLU A 185 20.59 6.01 -12.06
CA GLU A 185 21.61 5.18 -12.72
C GLU A 185 21.42 3.69 -12.42
N PHE A 186 21.16 3.34 -11.15
CA PHE A 186 20.91 1.96 -10.75
C PHE A 186 19.68 1.37 -11.45
N ILE A 187 18.57 2.12 -11.50
CA ILE A 187 17.34 1.67 -12.17
C ILE A 187 17.59 1.52 -13.68
N ALA A 188 18.28 2.48 -14.30
CA ALA A 188 18.58 2.43 -15.73
C ALA A 188 19.47 1.24 -16.10
N ALA A 189 20.51 0.97 -15.29
CA ALA A 189 21.44 -0.14 -15.50
C ALA A 189 20.82 -1.53 -15.30
N ASN A 190 19.72 -1.63 -14.52
CA ASN A 190 19.11 -2.89 -14.12
C ASN A 190 17.62 -3.00 -14.54
N ASN A 191 17.19 -2.26 -15.56
CA ASN A 191 15.78 -2.07 -15.92
C ASN A 191 14.98 -3.35 -16.24
N ASN A 192 15.67 -4.45 -16.52
CA ASN A 192 15.10 -5.77 -16.80
C ASN A 192 14.82 -6.59 -15.52
N THR A 193 15.26 -6.12 -14.35
CA THR A 193 15.12 -6.81 -13.07
C THR A 193 13.84 -6.41 -12.34
N PHE A 194 13.29 -7.33 -11.55
CA PHE A 194 12.16 -7.02 -10.69
C PHE A 194 12.52 -5.99 -9.62
N VAL A 195 13.73 -6.06 -9.07
CA VAL A 195 14.24 -5.08 -8.10
C VAL A 195 14.23 -3.66 -8.64
N ALA A 196 14.68 -3.44 -9.88
CA ALA A 196 14.62 -2.12 -10.50
C ALA A 196 13.18 -1.62 -10.63
N LYS A 197 12.22 -2.48 -11.00
CA LYS A 197 10.80 -2.12 -11.04
C LYS A 197 10.25 -1.73 -9.67
N VAL A 198 10.62 -2.46 -8.60
CA VAL A 198 10.21 -2.12 -7.23
C VAL A 198 10.75 -0.74 -6.84
N PHE A 199 12.04 -0.48 -7.08
CA PHE A 199 12.64 0.81 -6.76
C PHE A 199 12.09 1.94 -7.62
N GLN A 200 11.86 1.72 -8.92
CA GLN A 200 11.21 2.68 -9.81
C GLN A 200 9.81 3.03 -9.31
N THR A 201 9.03 2.02 -8.91
CA THR A 201 7.70 2.22 -8.32
C THR A 201 7.80 3.06 -7.04
N SER A 202 8.83 2.86 -6.21
CA SER A 202 9.01 3.61 -4.96
C SER A 202 9.41 5.08 -5.12
N GLN A 203 9.81 5.52 -6.32
CA GLN A 203 10.20 6.91 -6.55
C GLN A 203 9.01 7.86 -6.44
N GLU A 204 9.28 9.05 -5.93
CA GLU A 204 8.39 10.20 -6.02
C GLU A 204 8.79 11.05 -7.23
N PRO A 205 7.84 11.72 -7.90
CA PRO A 205 8.18 12.66 -8.98
C PRO A 205 9.10 13.77 -8.49
N ASP A 206 10.16 14.03 -9.25
CA ASP A 206 10.96 15.23 -9.07
C ASP A 206 10.24 16.40 -9.75
N VAL A 207 9.86 17.41 -8.97
CA VAL A 207 9.11 18.56 -9.47
C VAL A 207 10.11 19.62 -9.90
N PRO A 208 10.27 19.89 -11.21
CA PRO A 208 11.27 20.82 -11.68
C PRO A 208 10.94 22.26 -11.24
N GLU A 209 11.93 23.14 -11.34
CA GLU A 209 11.64 24.58 -11.36
C GLU A 209 11.01 24.95 -12.70
N ASN A 210 10.05 25.87 -12.67
CA ASN A 210 9.41 26.38 -13.87
C ASN A 210 9.52 27.91 -13.91
N PRO A 211 10.57 28.45 -14.55
CA PRO A 211 10.81 29.89 -14.64
C PRO A 211 9.83 30.60 -15.60
N GLU A 212 9.06 29.85 -16.40
CA GLU A 212 8.08 30.39 -17.35
C GLU A 212 6.70 30.62 -16.72
N LEU A 213 6.52 30.28 -15.44
CA LEU A 213 5.28 30.57 -14.73
C LEU A 213 5.05 32.08 -14.68
N PRO A 214 3.85 32.57 -15.10
CA PRO A 214 3.49 33.97 -14.91
C PRO A 214 3.64 34.37 -13.44
N ASP A 215 4.05 35.61 -13.14
CA ASP A 215 4.21 36.09 -11.77
C ASP A 215 2.92 36.00 -10.93
N SER A 216 1.76 36.02 -11.60
CA SER A 216 0.44 35.87 -10.98
C SER A 216 0.03 34.40 -10.74
N ALA A 217 0.78 33.44 -11.24
CA ALA A 217 0.45 32.03 -11.13
C ALA A 217 0.72 31.50 -9.71
N ASP A 218 -0.19 30.68 -9.21
CA ASP A 218 0.04 29.96 -7.96
C ASP A 218 1.02 28.80 -8.21
N VAL A 219 2.29 29.06 -7.88
CA VAL A 219 3.39 28.08 -7.97
C VAL A 219 3.08 26.80 -7.19
N ASN A 220 2.38 26.87 -6.06
CA ASN A 220 2.06 25.68 -5.25
C ASN A 220 1.02 24.81 -5.95
N THR A 221 0.00 25.43 -6.54
CA THR A 221 -0.99 24.72 -7.35
C THR A 221 -0.33 24.06 -8.57
N TRP A 222 0.59 24.75 -9.25
CA TRP A 222 1.34 24.14 -10.35
C TRP A 222 2.19 22.95 -9.89
N LYS A 223 2.97 23.09 -8.81
CA LYS A 223 3.79 22.01 -8.25
C LYS A 223 2.95 20.80 -7.85
N TYR A 224 1.81 21.04 -7.21
CA TYR A 224 0.86 19.99 -6.84
C TYR A 224 0.31 19.26 -8.06
N ASN A 225 -0.12 20.00 -9.08
CA ASN A 225 -0.68 19.41 -10.31
C ASN A 225 0.37 18.58 -11.05
N TYR A 226 1.61 19.08 -11.16
CA TYR A 226 2.72 18.34 -11.76
C TYR A 226 3.02 17.06 -10.97
N PHE A 227 3.16 17.17 -9.64
CA PHE A 227 3.41 16.01 -8.79
C PHE A 227 2.31 14.95 -8.94
N LYS A 228 1.04 15.39 -8.98
CA LYS A 228 -0.11 14.50 -9.15
C LYS A 228 -0.15 13.87 -10.55
N SER A 229 0.14 14.59 -11.63
CA SER A 229 0.09 14.03 -12.98
C SER A 229 1.18 13.00 -13.23
N HIS A 230 2.37 13.20 -12.65
CA HIS A 230 3.54 12.33 -12.83
C HIS A 230 3.70 11.25 -11.76
N TYR A 231 2.80 11.18 -10.77
CA TYR A 231 2.93 10.30 -9.61
C TYR A 231 3.10 8.81 -9.96
N PHE A 232 2.49 8.37 -11.07
CA PHE A 232 2.50 6.98 -11.50
C PHE A 232 3.36 6.69 -12.73
N ASP A 233 4.18 7.63 -13.21
CA ASP A 233 4.95 7.48 -14.45
C ASP A 233 5.91 6.28 -14.42
N GLY A 234 6.49 6.00 -13.25
CA GLY A 234 7.39 4.87 -13.04
C GLY A 234 6.71 3.57 -12.60
N VAL A 235 5.38 3.46 -12.70
CA VAL A 235 4.62 2.32 -12.15
C VAL A 235 4.09 1.40 -13.26
N ASP A 236 4.51 0.14 -13.21
CA ASP A 236 4.05 -0.91 -14.12
C ASP A 236 2.82 -1.62 -13.55
N PHE A 237 1.62 -1.16 -13.94
CA PHE A 237 0.35 -1.78 -13.53
C PHE A 237 0.11 -3.18 -14.13
N THR A 238 0.99 -3.65 -15.01
CA THR A 238 0.88 -5.00 -15.61
C THR A 238 1.56 -6.08 -14.76
N ASP A 239 2.40 -5.69 -13.79
CA ASP A 239 3.23 -6.59 -13.00
C ASP A 239 2.63 -6.86 -11.61
N GLU A 240 1.91 -7.98 -11.46
CA GLU A 240 1.27 -8.34 -10.20
C GLU A 240 2.23 -8.58 -9.03
N ARG A 241 3.53 -8.81 -9.30
CA ARG A 241 4.53 -9.01 -8.26
C ARG A 241 4.68 -7.76 -7.39
N LEU A 242 4.37 -6.59 -7.93
CA LEU A 242 4.36 -5.32 -7.18
C LEU A 242 3.26 -5.26 -6.11
N LEU A 243 2.18 -6.04 -6.22
CA LEU A 243 1.23 -6.18 -5.11
C LEU A 243 1.83 -6.91 -3.91
N ARG A 244 2.83 -7.77 -4.17
CA ARG A 244 3.61 -8.47 -3.15
C ARG A 244 4.89 -7.73 -2.80
N SER A 245 4.90 -6.41 -2.94
CA SER A 245 5.98 -5.54 -2.48
C SER A 245 5.39 -4.40 -1.63
N PRO A 246 6.19 -3.68 -0.84
CA PRO A 246 5.70 -2.58 -0.02
C PRO A 246 5.46 -1.27 -0.81
N THR A 247 5.37 -1.31 -2.15
CA THR A 247 5.38 -0.08 -2.97
C THR A 247 4.02 0.24 -3.62
N LEU A 248 3.55 -0.56 -4.58
CA LEU A 248 2.40 -0.22 -5.44
C LEU A 248 1.14 0.13 -4.65
N ALA A 249 0.80 -0.72 -3.67
CA ALA A 249 -0.36 -0.52 -2.82
C ALA A 249 -0.32 0.84 -2.12
N ARG A 250 0.79 1.16 -1.44
CA ARG A 250 0.96 2.43 -0.71
C ARG A 250 0.85 3.64 -1.64
N LYS A 251 1.33 3.53 -2.88
CA LYS A 251 1.15 4.61 -3.87
C LYS A 251 -0.30 4.80 -4.27
N ILE A 252 -1.04 3.72 -4.50
CA ILE A 252 -2.48 3.79 -4.75
C ILE A 252 -3.21 4.46 -3.57
N GLU A 253 -2.91 4.02 -2.34
CA GLU A 253 -3.52 4.60 -1.13
C GLU A 253 -3.19 6.09 -0.99
N TYR A 254 -1.91 6.46 -1.11
CA TYR A 254 -1.47 7.86 -0.99
C TYR A 254 -2.09 8.75 -2.07
N TYR A 255 -2.16 8.27 -3.31
CA TYR A 255 -2.75 9.03 -4.40
C TYR A 255 -4.23 9.33 -4.15
N LEU A 256 -4.99 8.32 -3.72
CA LEU A 256 -6.42 8.47 -3.50
C LEU A 256 -6.76 9.19 -2.20
N GLU A 257 -5.98 9.02 -1.14
CA GLU A 257 -6.27 9.66 0.16
C GLU A 257 -5.64 11.04 0.33
N LYS A 258 -4.50 11.32 -0.32
CA LYS A 258 -3.70 12.53 -0.08
C LYS A 258 -3.58 13.44 -1.29
N LEU A 259 -3.57 12.89 -2.50
CA LEU A 259 -3.50 13.68 -3.75
C LEU A 259 -4.86 13.85 -4.41
N THR A 260 -5.92 13.31 -3.84
CA THR A 260 -7.26 13.41 -4.38
C THR A 260 -8.15 14.13 -3.39
N ILE A 261 -8.92 15.09 -3.89
CA ILE A 261 -9.87 15.84 -3.07
C ILE A 261 -10.93 14.85 -2.57
N GLN A 262 -11.16 14.86 -1.26
CA GLN A 262 -12.06 13.92 -0.60
C GLN A 262 -13.53 14.35 -0.77
N VAL A 263 -14.01 14.34 -2.01
CA VAL A 263 -15.43 14.50 -2.37
C VAL A 263 -15.84 13.37 -3.32
N PRO A 264 -17.09 12.84 -3.22
CA PRO A 264 -17.49 11.63 -3.95
C PRO A 264 -17.23 11.69 -5.45
N ASP A 265 -17.63 12.76 -6.13
CA ASP A 265 -17.47 12.88 -7.59
C ASP A 265 -16.00 12.81 -8.02
N THR A 266 -15.11 13.49 -7.29
CA THR A 266 -13.67 13.48 -7.59
C THR A 266 -13.03 12.13 -7.29
N ILE A 267 -13.46 11.46 -6.22
CA ILE A 267 -12.98 10.13 -5.89
C ILE A 267 -13.47 9.11 -6.91
N ASN A 268 -14.74 9.15 -7.32
CA ASN A 268 -15.29 8.24 -8.33
C ASN A 268 -14.51 8.34 -9.65
N ALA A 269 -14.30 9.55 -10.16
CA ALA A 269 -13.49 9.77 -11.36
C ALA A 269 -12.05 9.25 -11.21
N THR A 270 -11.45 9.46 -10.03
CA THR A 270 -10.08 8.97 -9.76
C THR A 270 -10.03 7.45 -9.61
N ALA A 271 -11.05 6.85 -9.00
CA ALA A 271 -11.19 5.41 -8.82
C ALA A 271 -11.33 4.71 -10.18
N ASP A 272 -12.14 5.26 -11.07
CA ASP A 272 -12.31 4.73 -12.42
C ASP A 272 -11.04 4.84 -13.25
N TRP A 273 -10.33 5.96 -13.12
CA TRP A 273 -9.03 6.14 -13.76
C TRP A 273 -7.98 5.14 -13.24
N LEU A 274 -7.92 4.88 -11.93
CA LEU A 274 -7.04 3.88 -11.34
C LEU A 274 -7.43 2.46 -11.77
N ALA A 275 -8.71 2.13 -11.76
CA ALA A 275 -9.22 0.84 -12.19
C ALA A 275 -8.90 0.59 -13.68
N ALA A 276 -9.05 1.61 -14.54
CA ALA A 276 -8.68 1.54 -15.94
C ALA A 276 -7.18 1.29 -16.14
N LYS A 277 -6.31 1.96 -15.36
CA LYS A 277 -4.85 1.70 -15.37
C LYS A 277 -4.49 0.28 -14.95
N ALA A 278 -5.20 -0.26 -13.96
CA ALA A 278 -4.99 -1.59 -13.43
C ALA A 278 -5.59 -2.73 -14.28
N LYS A 279 -6.56 -2.41 -15.15
CA LYS A 279 -7.32 -3.35 -16.00
C LYS A 279 -6.47 -4.36 -16.80
N PRO A 280 -5.26 -4.02 -17.31
CA PRO A 280 -4.41 -4.98 -18.02
C PRO A 280 -3.98 -6.20 -17.17
N ASN A 281 -3.95 -6.08 -15.84
CA ASN A 281 -3.61 -7.18 -14.94
C ASN A 281 -4.77 -7.48 -13.98
N LYS A 282 -5.26 -8.73 -14.01
CA LYS A 282 -6.44 -9.15 -13.22
C LYS A 282 -6.26 -9.00 -11.71
N GLU A 283 -5.08 -9.30 -11.17
CA GLU A 283 -4.81 -9.21 -9.74
C GLU A 283 -4.65 -7.75 -9.30
N VAL A 284 -3.98 -6.90 -10.10
CA VAL A 284 -3.86 -5.47 -9.82
C VAL A 284 -5.23 -4.79 -9.91
N PHE A 285 -6.02 -5.10 -10.93
CA PHE A 285 -7.39 -4.62 -11.09
C PHE A 285 -8.27 -4.99 -9.88
N LYS A 286 -8.26 -6.29 -9.52
CA LYS A 286 -8.95 -6.79 -8.34
C LYS A 286 -8.54 -6.04 -7.07
N TYR A 287 -7.24 -5.86 -6.86
CA TYR A 287 -6.73 -5.14 -5.69
C TYR A 287 -7.26 -3.70 -5.63
N VAL A 288 -7.16 -2.95 -6.73
CA VAL A 288 -7.62 -1.55 -6.80
C VAL A 288 -9.12 -1.46 -6.51
N VAL A 289 -9.94 -2.22 -7.24
CA VAL A 289 -11.41 -2.18 -7.05
C VAL A 289 -11.78 -2.59 -5.63
N HIS A 290 -11.21 -3.68 -5.12
CA HIS A 290 -11.51 -4.18 -3.79
C HIS A 290 -11.08 -3.22 -2.70
N TRP A 291 -9.88 -2.65 -2.80
CA TRP A 291 -9.36 -1.71 -1.82
C TRP A 291 -10.22 -0.44 -1.75
N ILE A 292 -10.49 0.20 -2.89
CA ILE A 292 -11.31 1.43 -2.95
C ILE A 292 -12.71 1.17 -2.37
N THR A 293 -13.36 0.08 -2.80
CA THR A 293 -14.72 -0.27 -2.32
C THR A 293 -14.77 -0.42 -0.81
N ASN A 294 -13.84 -1.19 -0.23
CA ASN A 294 -13.78 -1.39 1.23
C ASN A 294 -13.42 -0.11 2.00
N THR A 295 -12.51 0.70 1.45
CA THR A 295 -12.07 1.94 2.09
C THR A 295 -13.24 2.90 2.25
N TYR A 296 -14.03 3.09 1.20
CA TYR A 296 -15.16 4.02 1.24
C TYR A 296 -16.42 3.44 1.87
N GLU A 297 -16.63 2.12 1.83
CA GLU A 297 -17.68 1.46 2.62
C GLU A 297 -17.51 1.70 4.13
N LYS A 298 -16.26 1.73 4.59
CA LYS A 298 -15.90 1.93 6.01
C LYS A 298 -15.56 3.38 6.35
N SER A 299 -15.71 4.29 5.40
CA SER A 299 -15.38 5.69 5.61
C SER A 299 -16.27 6.30 6.69
N LYS A 300 -15.66 7.10 7.56
CA LYS A 300 -16.37 7.90 8.57
C LYS A 300 -16.68 9.32 8.08
N ILE A 301 -16.26 9.65 6.86
CA ILE A 301 -16.53 10.95 6.25
C ILE A 301 -17.94 10.89 5.66
N MET A 302 -18.78 11.86 6.06
CA MET A 302 -20.15 11.97 5.59
C MET A 302 -20.22 12.10 4.06
N GLY A 303 -21.13 11.36 3.42
CA GLY A 303 -21.33 11.37 1.97
C GLY A 303 -20.43 10.42 1.17
N MET A 304 -19.48 9.74 1.81
CA MET A 304 -18.59 8.77 1.12
C MET A 304 -19.25 7.44 0.79
N ASP A 305 -20.43 7.18 1.33
CA ASP A 305 -21.31 6.09 0.89
C ASP A 305 -21.65 6.18 -0.60
N ALA A 306 -21.66 7.39 -1.17
CA ALA A 306 -21.82 7.58 -2.62
C ALA A 306 -20.68 6.92 -3.43
N VAL A 307 -19.45 6.90 -2.90
CA VAL A 307 -18.32 6.23 -3.56
C VAL A 307 -18.49 4.71 -3.50
N PHE A 308 -18.94 4.17 -2.35
CA PHE A 308 -19.25 2.75 -2.24
C PHE A 308 -20.34 2.34 -3.24
N VAL A 309 -21.42 3.12 -3.35
CA VAL A 309 -22.52 2.86 -4.30
C VAL A 309 -22.00 2.87 -5.74
N HIS A 310 -21.19 3.88 -6.12
CA HIS A 310 -20.55 3.94 -7.44
C HIS A 310 -19.72 2.69 -7.74
N MET A 311 -18.80 2.34 -6.84
CA MET A 311 -17.92 1.18 -7.03
C MET A 311 -18.70 -0.14 -7.08
N ALA A 312 -19.71 -0.31 -6.23
CA ALA A 312 -20.56 -1.48 -6.21
C ALA A 312 -21.31 -1.66 -7.53
N ASN A 313 -21.98 -0.60 -8.00
CA ASN A 313 -22.73 -0.63 -9.26
C ASN A 313 -21.81 -0.89 -10.45
N GLU A 314 -20.71 -0.14 -10.57
CA GLU A 314 -19.85 -0.16 -11.76
C GLU A 314 -19.04 -1.46 -11.90
N TYR A 315 -18.54 -2.02 -10.79
CA TYR A 315 -17.59 -3.15 -10.86
C TYR A 315 -18.15 -4.47 -10.35
N TYR A 316 -19.06 -4.46 -9.37
CA TYR A 316 -19.61 -5.69 -8.80
C TYR A 316 -20.92 -6.07 -9.50
N CYS A 317 -21.88 -5.17 -9.54
CA CYS A 317 -23.21 -5.44 -10.10
C CYS A 317 -23.19 -5.57 -11.63
N ASN A 318 -22.24 -4.93 -12.30
CA ASN A 318 -21.98 -5.11 -13.74
C ASN A 318 -21.11 -6.35 -14.07
N GLY A 319 -20.81 -7.22 -13.10
CA GLY A 319 -20.17 -8.52 -13.35
C GLY A 319 -18.66 -8.49 -13.63
N GLN A 320 -17.96 -7.39 -13.31
CA GLN A 320 -16.49 -7.31 -13.48
C GLN A 320 -15.72 -7.98 -12.33
N ALA A 321 -16.37 -8.18 -11.17
CA ALA A 321 -15.78 -8.74 -9.95
C ALA A 321 -15.77 -10.28 -9.90
N TRP A 322 -15.01 -10.91 -10.79
CA TRP A 322 -14.89 -12.38 -10.92
C TRP A 322 -14.39 -13.10 -9.64
N TRP A 323 -13.80 -12.35 -8.70
CA TRP A 323 -13.25 -12.88 -7.45
C TRP A 323 -14.29 -12.99 -6.31
N VAL A 324 -15.53 -12.56 -6.54
CA VAL A 324 -16.63 -12.64 -5.58
C VAL A 324 -17.65 -13.65 -6.07
N ASP A 325 -18.15 -14.50 -5.18
CA ASP A 325 -19.21 -15.45 -5.49
C ASP A 325 -20.58 -14.74 -5.65
N SER A 326 -21.56 -15.47 -6.18
CA SER A 326 -22.89 -14.90 -6.45
C SER A 326 -23.59 -14.40 -5.17
N ALA A 327 -23.35 -15.04 -4.03
CA ALA A 327 -23.92 -14.63 -2.74
C ALA A 327 -23.31 -13.31 -2.26
N GLY A 328 -21.99 -13.13 -2.41
CA GLY A 328 -21.30 -11.88 -2.11
C GLY A 328 -21.72 -10.75 -3.04
N ILE A 329 -21.82 -11.01 -4.34
CA ILE A 329 -22.33 -10.03 -5.32
C ILE A 329 -23.75 -9.58 -4.94
N ALA A 330 -24.66 -10.51 -4.65
CA ALA A 330 -26.03 -10.18 -4.26
C ALA A 330 -26.08 -9.25 -3.04
N LYS A 331 -25.28 -9.52 -2.01
CA LYS A 331 -25.20 -8.68 -0.80
C LYS A 331 -24.67 -7.28 -1.09
N ILE A 332 -23.62 -7.18 -1.91
CA ILE A 332 -23.02 -5.88 -2.29
C ILE A 332 -24.04 -5.06 -3.08
N CYS A 333 -24.72 -5.66 -4.06
CA CYS A 333 -25.70 -4.98 -4.89
C CYS A 333 -26.97 -4.60 -4.13
N GLU A 334 -27.46 -5.45 -3.22
CA GLU A 334 -28.59 -5.13 -2.35
C GLU A 334 -28.28 -3.93 -1.44
N ARG A 335 -27.07 -3.90 -0.86
CA ARG A 335 -26.59 -2.78 -0.05
C ARG A 335 -26.48 -1.51 -0.88
N ALA A 336 -25.89 -1.57 -2.06
CA ALA A 336 -25.78 -0.41 -2.96
C ALA A 336 -27.17 0.13 -3.33
N LYS A 337 -28.10 -0.74 -3.73
CA LYS A 337 -29.49 -0.40 -4.03
C LYS A 337 -30.22 0.25 -2.85
N THR A 338 -29.94 -0.19 -1.62
CA THR A 338 -30.53 0.38 -0.40
C THR A 338 -29.97 1.76 -0.09
N LEU A 339 -28.68 1.98 -0.31
CA LEU A 339 -28.00 3.25 -0.01
C LEU A 339 -28.22 4.31 -1.09
N GLU A 340 -28.34 3.91 -2.36
CA GLU A 340 -28.48 4.83 -3.49
C GLU A 340 -29.57 5.91 -3.32
N PRO A 341 -30.80 5.61 -2.87
CA PRO A 341 -31.81 6.64 -2.62
C PRO A 341 -31.59 7.47 -1.35
N LEU A 342 -30.64 7.08 -0.50
CA LEU A 342 -30.31 7.73 0.78
C LEU A 342 -29.09 8.66 0.68
N LEU A 343 -28.42 8.69 -0.47
CA LEU A 343 -27.23 9.51 -0.70
C LEU A 343 -27.53 11.01 -0.59
N ILE A 344 -26.52 11.79 -0.18
CA ILE A 344 -26.60 13.25 -0.14
C ILE A 344 -26.96 13.79 -1.53
N GLY A 345 -27.89 14.74 -1.56
CA GLY A 345 -28.40 15.34 -2.80
C GLY A 345 -29.57 14.56 -3.44
N LYS A 346 -29.93 13.38 -2.92
CA LYS A 346 -31.18 12.70 -3.28
C LYS A 346 -32.36 13.24 -2.49
N VAL A 347 -33.54 13.20 -3.09
CA VAL A 347 -34.79 13.48 -2.38
C VAL A 347 -35.00 12.38 -1.34
N ALA A 348 -35.08 12.76 -0.06
CA ALA A 348 -35.31 11.82 1.02
C ALA A 348 -36.58 10.99 0.76
N SER A 349 -36.50 9.68 1.00
CA SER A 349 -37.64 8.78 0.84
C SER A 349 -38.83 9.26 1.66
N ASN A 350 -40.03 9.22 1.06
CA ASN A 350 -41.21 9.67 1.77
C ASN A 350 -41.52 8.73 2.94
N ILE A 351 -41.94 9.32 4.06
CA ILE A 351 -42.30 8.61 5.28
C ILE A 351 -43.65 9.15 5.73
N ILE A 352 -44.57 8.23 6.00
CA ILE A 352 -45.89 8.55 6.55
C ILE A 352 -45.98 7.88 7.92
N LEU A 353 -46.07 8.68 8.98
CA LEU A 353 -46.06 8.20 10.36
C LEU A 353 -47.17 8.89 11.17
N PRO A 354 -47.80 8.18 12.12
CA PRO A 354 -48.72 8.80 13.06
C PRO A 354 -47.95 9.58 14.13
N ASP A 355 -48.50 10.70 14.57
CA ASP A 355 -48.07 11.38 15.79
C ASP A 355 -48.60 10.69 17.06
N THR A 356 -48.33 11.27 18.23
CA THR A 356 -48.77 10.76 19.53
C THR A 356 -50.29 10.80 19.73
N ALA A 357 -51.02 11.55 18.90
CA ALA A 357 -52.48 11.58 18.87
C ALA A 357 -53.07 10.60 17.82
N GLY A 358 -52.22 9.87 17.09
CA GLY A 358 -52.62 8.95 16.03
C GLY A 358 -52.91 9.62 14.68
N ILE A 359 -52.60 10.91 14.53
CA ILE A 359 -52.80 11.64 13.28
C ILE A 359 -51.64 11.35 12.34
N TRP A 360 -51.94 10.90 11.13
CA TRP A 360 -50.93 10.58 10.12
C TRP A 360 -50.36 11.83 9.47
N HIS A 361 -49.03 11.94 9.49
CA HIS A 361 -48.28 13.01 8.84
C HIS A 361 -47.44 12.45 7.69
N ASN A 362 -47.46 13.14 6.55
CA ASN A 362 -46.67 12.79 5.37
C ASN A 362 -45.48 13.75 5.28
N LEU A 363 -44.25 13.21 5.35
CA LEU A 363 -43.00 13.99 5.35
C LEU A 363 -42.93 14.96 4.17
N HIS A 364 -43.31 14.53 2.97
CA HIS A 364 -43.25 15.37 1.77
C HIS A 364 -44.30 16.49 1.72
N GLN A 365 -45.33 16.44 2.58
CA GLN A 365 -46.37 17.47 2.66
C GLN A 365 -46.07 18.54 3.72
N LEU A 366 -45.03 18.36 4.54
CA LEU A 366 -44.61 19.34 5.53
C LEU A 366 -44.08 20.59 4.82
N LYS A 367 -44.68 21.76 5.13
CA LYS A 367 -44.26 23.05 4.58
C LYS A 367 -43.29 23.71 5.55
N ALA A 368 -42.00 23.64 5.24
CA ALA A 368 -40.94 24.32 5.97
C ALA A 368 -39.74 24.58 5.04
N ASP A 369 -38.96 25.64 5.32
CA ASP A 369 -37.71 25.91 4.57
C ASP A 369 -36.67 24.81 4.81
N TYR A 370 -36.67 24.23 6.02
CA TYR A 370 -35.81 23.12 6.43
C TYR A 370 -36.60 22.13 7.28
N THR A 371 -36.38 20.83 7.05
CA THR A 371 -36.95 19.74 7.85
C THR A 371 -35.84 18.87 8.40
N VAL A 372 -35.81 18.67 9.72
CA VAL A 372 -34.86 17.76 10.39
C VAL A 372 -35.60 16.49 10.78
N LEU A 373 -35.23 15.37 10.17
CA LEU A 373 -35.75 14.05 10.51
C LEU A 373 -34.80 13.36 11.48
N TYR A 374 -35.28 13.03 12.68
CA TYR A 374 -34.47 12.43 13.74
C TYR A 374 -35.02 11.08 14.18
N PHE A 375 -34.30 10.01 13.84
CA PHE A 375 -34.62 8.65 14.28
C PHE A 375 -34.01 8.37 15.65
N TRP A 376 -34.85 7.98 16.61
CA TRP A 376 -34.40 7.64 17.96
C TRP A 376 -35.23 6.53 18.57
N SER A 377 -34.73 5.96 19.66
CA SER A 377 -35.46 5.01 20.50
C SER A 377 -35.22 5.32 21.98
N PRO A 378 -36.26 5.26 22.84
CA PRO A 378 -36.13 5.52 24.28
C PRO A 378 -35.23 4.49 24.98
N THR A 379 -34.99 3.34 24.37
CA THR A 379 -34.11 2.29 24.89
C THR A 379 -32.70 2.33 24.28
N CYS A 380 -32.43 3.21 23.32
CA CYS A 380 -31.11 3.33 22.71
C CYS A 380 -30.15 4.11 23.61
N GLY A 381 -29.15 3.42 24.16
CA GLY A 381 -28.13 4.04 25.03
C GLY A 381 -27.28 5.11 24.35
N HIS A 382 -27.12 5.04 23.02
CA HIS A 382 -26.45 6.10 22.25
C HIS A 382 -27.34 7.34 22.11
N CYS A 383 -28.62 7.19 21.75
CA CYS A 383 -29.55 8.31 21.60
C CYS A 383 -29.60 9.16 22.89
N LYS A 384 -29.69 8.53 24.07
CA LYS A 384 -29.74 9.22 25.38
C LYS A 384 -28.56 10.17 25.68
N LYS A 385 -27.43 10.06 24.97
CA LYS A 385 -26.24 10.90 25.18
C LYS A 385 -26.13 12.05 24.18
N VAL A 386 -26.82 11.98 23.05
CA VAL A 386 -26.73 12.93 21.92
C VAL A 386 -28.03 13.69 21.66
N THR A 387 -29.12 13.29 22.32
CA THR A 387 -30.31 14.11 22.59
C THR A 387 -30.25 14.60 24.02
#